data_AF-A0A7V1E6Y7-F1
#
_entry.id   AF-A0A7V1E6Y7-F1
#
_cell.length_a   1.000
_cell.length_b   1.000
_cell.length_c   1.000
_cell.angle_alpha   90.00
_cell.angle_beta   90.00
_cell.angle_gamma   90.00
#
_symmetry.space_group_name_H-M   'P 1'
#
loop_
_entity.id
_entity.type
_entity.pdbx_description
1 polymer ?
#
loop_
_entity_poly.entity_id
_entity_poly.type
_entity_poly.pdbx_seq_one_letter_code
_entity_poly.pdbx_strand_id
1 'polypeptide(L)'
;MFYLIALGFYPVMLALVIPIGLLLTGIVEKRQEVDKEVGVALAPLAGLAVVIAGISVLLHLGAPARALVPILTFLNILAVFYLLFGFRRRFHWPELKILLILAGLGLVAYAVLISPLLAGGQPGVLGYGVNNDPVFHAIIPEYIDANGYDFPASPNGGFAEAAVDKLVTQGYPDGWHQILLLAMRVFGLRAFFLFNFAEAFFAALLVPVAYIWLRKIGVSKLWAGGGGLVTGIGYTQLTYAFQGFAPQVAVTPFLYAGMFLFFEVIEERRRGLYVLLTALIIQAGLAIYSFTILLWIGIFLLCLVAYKT
;
A
#
# COMPACT_ATOMS: atom_id res chain seq x y z
N MET A 1 18.83 -15.60 4.10
CA MET A 1 17.44 -15.64 4.60
C MET A 1 16.63 -14.43 4.14
N PHE A 2 17.09 -13.19 4.39
CA PHE A 2 16.40 -11.96 3.97
C PHE A 2 15.96 -11.95 2.49
N TYR A 3 16.87 -12.25 1.55
CA TYR A 3 16.57 -12.28 0.11
C TYR A 3 15.50 -13.32 -0.27
N LEU A 4 15.46 -14.47 0.40
CA LEU A 4 14.43 -15.51 0.13
C LEU A 4 13.06 -15.05 0.60
N ILE A 5 13.00 -14.36 1.74
CA ILE A 5 11.76 -13.77 2.24
C ILE A 5 11.32 -12.62 1.32
N ALA A 6 12.24 -11.74 0.87
CA ALA A 6 11.91 -10.68 -0.09
C ALA A 6 11.30 -11.23 -1.39
N LEU A 7 11.92 -12.28 -1.94
CA LEU A 7 11.49 -12.92 -3.18
C LEU A 7 10.13 -13.61 -3.04
N GLY A 8 9.78 -14.10 -1.85
CA GLY A 8 8.45 -14.67 -1.58
C GLY A 8 7.41 -13.61 -1.20
N PHE A 9 7.80 -12.58 -0.45
CA PHE A 9 6.91 -11.59 0.13
C PHE A 9 6.16 -10.82 -0.95
N TYR A 10 6.92 -10.24 -1.87
CA TYR A 10 6.39 -9.30 -2.85
C TYR A 10 5.42 -9.96 -3.85
N PRO A 11 5.75 -11.09 -4.51
CA PRO A 11 4.83 -11.74 -5.43
C PRO A 11 3.56 -12.23 -4.75
N VAL A 12 3.65 -12.73 -3.51
CA VAL A 12 2.48 -13.20 -2.76
C VAL A 12 1.58 -12.03 -2.37
N MET A 13 2.12 -10.94 -1.83
CA MET A 13 1.32 -9.76 -1.50
C MET A 13 0.68 -9.14 -2.74
N LEU A 14 1.41 -9.05 -3.86
CA LEU A 14 0.84 -8.62 -5.13
C LEU A 14 -0.28 -9.56 -5.62
N ALA A 15 -0.10 -10.88 -5.50
CA ALA A 15 -1.12 -11.86 -5.90
C ALA A 15 -2.41 -11.75 -5.07
N LEU A 16 -2.35 -11.21 -3.84
CA LEU A 16 -3.51 -10.96 -3.00
C LEU A 16 -4.28 -9.68 -3.34
N VAL A 17 -3.63 -8.71 -4.00
CA VAL A 17 -4.24 -7.39 -4.27
C VAL A 17 -4.52 -7.15 -5.74
N ILE A 18 -3.63 -7.59 -6.64
CA ILE A 18 -3.75 -7.33 -8.08
C ILE A 18 -5.05 -7.88 -8.66
N PRO A 19 -5.46 -9.14 -8.41
CA PRO A 19 -6.70 -9.64 -9.01
C PRO A 19 -7.93 -8.82 -8.61
N ILE A 20 -8.03 -8.44 -7.34
CA ILE A 20 -9.11 -7.58 -6.83
C ILE A 20 -9.04 -6.20 -7.49
N GLY A 21 -7.85 -5.62 -7.56
CA GLY A 21 -7.60 -4.35 -8.22
C GLY A 21 -7.96 -4.35 -9.70
N LEU A 22 -7.54 -5.37 -10.44
CA LEU A 22 -7.84 -5.56 -11.86
C LEU A 22 -9.30 -5.88 -12.10
N LEU A 23 -9.98 -6.54 -11.17
CA LEU A 23 -11.43 -6.68 -11.24
C LEU A 23 -12.09 -5.29 -11.15
N LEU A 24 -11.68 -4.50 -10.16
CA LEU A 24 -12.20 -3.14 -9.95
C LEU A 24 -11.90 -2.22 -11.13
N THR A 25 -10.68 -2.28 -11.70
CA THR A 25 -10.27 -1.45 -12.84
C THR A 25 -10.68 -2.03 -14.20
N GLY A 26 -10.90 -3.34 -14.29
CA GLY A 26 -11.36 -4.05 -15.49
C GLY A 26 -12.86 -3.94 -15.73
N ILE A 27 -13.68 -3.98 -14.66
CA ILE A 27 -15.12 -3.63 -14.74
C ILE A 27 -15.32 -2.26 -15.39
N VAL A 28 -14.34 -1.36 -15.22
CA VAL A 28 -14.30 0.01 -15.76
C VAL A 28 -13.93 0.07 -17.21
N GLU A 29 -12.95 -0.72 -17.64
CA GLU A 29 -12.49 -0.71 -19.03
C GLU A 29 -13.66 -1.07 -19.97
N LYS A 30 -14.59 -1.92 -19.49
CA LYS A 30 -15.82 -2.26 -20.21
C LYS A 30 -16.72 -1.04 -20.49
N ARG A 31 -16.62 0.03 -19.69
CA ARG A 31 -17.37 1.29 -19.85
C ARG A 31 -16.60 2.39 -20.59
N GLN A 32 -15.36 2.14 -21.03
CA GLN A 32 -14.44 3.15 -21.61
C GLN A 32 -14.17 4.36 -20.70
N GLU A 33 -14.37 4.22 -19.38
CA GLU A 33 -14.32 5.35 -18.46
C GLU A 33 -12.90 5.70 -17.99
N VAL A 34 -11.94 4.75 -18.03
CA VAL A 34 -10.55 4.92 -17.53
C VAL A 34 -9.52 4.57 -18.61
N ASP A 35 -8.46 5.37 -18.70
CA ASP A 35 -7.28 5.05 -19.53
C ASP A 35 -6.67 3.72 -19.06
N LYS A 36 -6.41 2.83 -20.01
CA LYS A 36 -5.93 1.48 -19.74
C LYS A 36 -4.58 1.48 -19.01
N GLU A 37 -3.68 2.40 -19.35
CA GLU A 37 -2.37 2.51 -18.67
C GLU A 37 -2.56 2.90 -17.20
N VAL A 38 -3.47 3.84 -16.92
CA VAL A 38 -3.83 4.28 -15.56
C VAL A 38 -4.50 3.16 -14.77
N GLY A 39 -5.49 2.49 -15.36
CA GLY A 39 -6.24 1.42 -14.71
C GLY A 39 -5.36 0.23 -14.30
N VAL A 40 -4.37 -0.12 -15.12
CA VAL A 40 -3.42 -1.18 -14.79
C VAL A 40 -2.41 -0.73 -13.74
N ALA A 41 -1.90 0.51 -13.84
CA ALA A 41 -0.92 1.04 -12.88
C ALA A 41 -1.48 1.20 -11.46
N LEU A 42 -2.76 1.60 -11.35
CA LEU A 42 -3.41 1.80 -10.06
C LEU A 42 -4.05 0.54 -9.49
N ALA A 43 -4.14 -0.55 -10.27
CA ALA A 43 -4.77 -1.78 -9.82
C ALA A 43 -4.18 -2.34 -8.51
N PRO A 44 -2.86 -2.43 -8.31
CA PRO A 44 -2.31 -2.90 -7.03
C PRO A 44 -2.80 -2.06 -5.84
N LEU A 45 -2.86 -0.73 -5.98
CA LEU A 45 -3.32 0.17 -4.92
C LEU A 45 -4.82 0.12 -4.70
N ALA A 46 -5.62 0.02 -5.76
CA ALA A 46 -7.06 -0.14 -5.65
C ALA A 46 -7.42 -1.46 -4.97
N GLY A 47 -6.71 -2.55 -5.33
CA GLY A 47 -6.85 -3.84 -4.67
C GLY A 47 -6.45 -3.77 -3.19
N LEU A 48 -5.32 -3.13 -2.89
CA LEU A 48 -4.85 -2.95 -1.52
C LEU A 48 -5.81 -2.10 -0.69
N ALA A 49 -6.40 -1.04 -1.26
CA ALA A 49 -7.43 -0.24 -0.62
C ALA A 49 -8.66 -1.06 -0.23
N VAL A 50 -9.13 -1.93 -1.13
CA VAL A 50 -10.24 -2.85 -0.82
C VAL A 50 -9.85 -3.87 0.23
N VAL A 51 -8.61 -4.38 0.21
CA VAL A 51 -8.11 -5.28 1.25
C VAL A 51 -8.07 -4.58 2.61
N ILE A 52 -7.56 -3.34 2.70
CA ILE A 52 -7.56 -2.55 3.94
C ILE A 52 -8.98 -2.35 4.45
N ALA A 53 -9.89 -1.87 3.60
CA ALA A 53 -11.29 -1.69 3.98
C ALA A 53 -11.94 -2.99 4.43
N GLY A 54 -11.70 -4.10 3.71
CA GLY A 54 -12.24 -5.42 4.02
C GLY A 54 -11.71 -5.98 5.35
N ILE A 55 -10.40 -5.88 5.60
CA ILE A 55 -9.81 -6.32 6.87
C ILE A 55 -10.38 -5.48 8.02
N SER A 56 -10.42 -4.16 7.87
CA SER A 56 -10.99 -3.26 8.86
C SER A 56 -12.42 -3.68 9.22
N VAL A 57 -13.30 -3.85 8.22
CA VAL A 57 -14.68 -4.30 8.46
C VAL A 57 -14.73 -5.66 9.14
N LEU A 58 -13.98 -6.65 8.66
CA LEU A 58 -14.00 -8.01 9.23
C LEU A 58 -13.57 -8.02 10.69
N LEU A 59 -12.48 -7.32 11.02
CA LEU A 59 -11.97 -7.31 12.39
C LEU A 59 -12.90 -6.52 13.34
N HIS A 60 -13.50 -5.42 12.89
CA HIS A 60 -14.50 -4.68 13.67
C HIS A 60 -15.80 -5.46 13.88
N LEU A 61 -16.14 -6.39 12.97
CA LEU A 61 -17.23 -7.34 13.14
C LEU A 61 -16.85 -8.56 14.01
N GLY A 62 -15.65 -8.57 14.60
CA GLY A 62 -15.19 -9.64 15.48
C GLY A 62 -14.71 -10.90 14.74
N ALA A 63 -14.45 -10.81 13.43
CA ALA A 63 -13.83 -11.93 12.72
C ALA A 63 -12.41 -12.16 13.27
N PRO A 64 -12.02 -13.41 13.58
CA PRO A 64 -10.68 -13.67 14.07
C PRO A 64 -9.65 -13.47 12.95
N ALA A 65 -8.46 -12.95 13.28
CA ALA A 65 -7.41 -12.65 12.29
C ALA A 65 -7.03 -13.88 11.42
N ARG A 66 -7.15 -15.10 11.96
CA ARG A 66 -6.95 -16.35 11.20
C ARG A 66 -7.91 -16.55 10.02
N ALA A 67 -9.07 -15.89 10.03
CA ALA A 67 -10.05 -15.96 8.95
C ALA A 67 -9.72 -15.02 7.78
N LEU A 68 -8.82 -14.04 7.97
CA LEU A 68 -8.50 -13.06 6.93
C LEU A 68 -7.90 -13.72 5.68
N VAL A 69 -6.92 -14.60 5.86
CA VAL A 69 -6.25 -15.30 4.76
C VAL A 69 -7.22 -16.11 3.90
N PRO A 70 -8.02 -17.06 4.44
CA PRO A 70 -8.94 -17.83 3.60
C PRO A 70 -10.01 -16.98 2.92
N ILE A 71 -10.53 -15.93 3.57
CA ILE A 71 -11.50 -15.00 2.96
C ILE A 71 -10.85 -14.28 1.77
N LEU A 72 -9.66 -13.70 1.96
CA LEU A 72 -8.95 -12.99 0.90
C LEU A 72 -8.52 -13.94 -0.23
N THR A 73 -8.09 -15.16 0.09
CA THR A 73 -7.80 -16.19 -0.92
C THR A 73 -9.05 -16.51 -1.73
N PHE A 74 -10.20 -16.70 -1.09
CA PHE A 74 -11.47 -16.96 -1.78
C PHE A 74 -11.86 -15.79 -2.71
N LEU A 75 -11.79 -14.55 -2.22
CA LEU A 75 -12.05 -13.35 -3.04
C LEU A 75 -11.10 -13.24 -4.23
N ASN A 76 -9.82 -13.56 -4.04
CA ASN A 76 -8.83 -13.59 -5.12
C ASN A 76 -9.13 -14.69 -6.14
N ILE A 77 -9.54 -15.88 -5.71
CA ILE A 77 -9.96 -16.96 -6.63
C ILE A 77 -11.14 -16.50 -7.47
N LEU A 78 -12.15 -15.86 -6.87
CA LEU A 78 -13.30 -15.32 -7.60
C LEU A 78 -12.86 -14.23 -8.59
N ALA A 79 -11.98 -13.32 -8.19
CA ALA A 79 -11.46 -12.27 -9.06
C ALA A 79 -10.68 -12.86 -10.24
N VAL A 80 -9.78 -13.83 -10.00
CA VAL A 80 -9.04 -14.54 -11.03
C VAL A 80 -9.97 -15.30 -11.97
N PHE A 81 -10.96 -16.02 -11.43
CA PHE A 81 -11.94 -16.74 -12.24
C PHE A 81 -12.70 -15.76 -13.15
N TYR A 82 -13.16 -14.64 -12.61
CA TYR A 82 -13.81 -13.61 -13.41
C TYR A 82 -12.88 -13.02 -14.49
N LEU A 83 -11.62 -12.74 -14.18
CA LEU A 83 -10.64 -12.22 -15.14
C LEU A 83 -10.37 -13.23 -16.27
N LEU A 84 -10.21 -14.52 -15.94
CA LEU A 84 -9.93 -15.59 -16.89
C LEU A 84 -11.11 -15.91 -17.81
N PHE A 85 -12.34 -15.95 -17.27
CA PHE A 85 -13.52 -16.39 -18.04
C PHE A 85 -14.38 -15.23 -18.55
N GLY A 86 -14.41 -14.10 -17.85
CA GLY A 86 -15.21 -12.93 -18.21
C GLY A 86 -14.49 -11.90 -19.09
N PHE A 87 -13.15 -11.86 -19.05
CA PHE A 87 -12.36 -10.71 -19.58
C PHE A 87 -11.23 -11.06 -20.56
N ARG A 88 -11.13 -12.32 -20.99
CA ARG A 88 -10.02 -12.87 -21.79
C ARG A 88 -9.61 -12.11 -23.06
N ARG A 89 -10.44 -11.20 -23.59
CA ARG A 89 -10.22 -10.50 -24.87
C ARG A 89 -9.80 -9.02 -24.78
N ARG A 90 -9.65 -8.43 -23.58
CA ARG A 90 -9.39 -6.98 -23.48
C ARG A 90 -8.23 -6.57 -22.58
N PHE A 91 -7.61 -7.52 -21.88
CA PHE A 91 -6.57 -7.22 -20.91
C PHE A 91 -5.21 -6.92 -21.56
N HIS A 92 -4.64 -5.76 -21.23
CA HIS A 92 -3.34 -5.30 -21.73
C HIS A 92 -2.19 -5.87 -20.91
N TRP A 93 -1.89 -7.14 -21.18
CA TRP A 93 -0.75 -7.83 -20.60
C TRP A 93 0.61 -7.13 -20.75
N PRO A 94 0.93 -6.42 -21.86
CA PRO A 94 2.21 -5.74 -21.99
C PRO A 94 2.43 -4.65 -20.94
N GLU A 95 1.44 -3.80 -20.70
CA GLU A 95 1.49 -2.69 -19.75
C GLU A 95 1.62 -3.23 -18.32
N LEU A 96 0.83 -4.23 -17.95
CA LEU A 96 0.93 -4.87 -16.63
C LEU A 96 2.34 -5.44 -16.42
N LYS A 97 2.92 -6.10 -17.43
CA LYS A 97 4.27 -6.64 -17.34
C LYS A 97 5.31 -5.54 -17.09
N ILE A 98 5.23 -4.42 -17.81
CA ILE A 98 6.15 -3.28 -17.60
C ILE A 98 6.04 -2.76 -16.17
N LEU A 99 4.82 -2.57 -15.68
CA LEU A 99 4.57 -2.04 -14.34
C LEU A 99 5.06 -3.00 -13.25
N LEU A 100 4.84 -4.30 -13.42
CA LEU A 100 5.37 -5.34 -12.53
C LEU A 100 6.90 -5.39 -12.55
N ILE A 101 7.52 -5.23 -13.72
CA ILE A 101 8.98 -5.14 -13.85
C ILE A 101 9.49 -3.91 -13.12
N LEU A 102 8.89 -2.74 -13.32
CA LEU A 102 9.31 -1.50 -12.67
C LEU A 102 9.19 -1.59 -11.15
N ALA A 103 8.08 -2.14 -10.66
CA ALA A 103 7.87 -2.30 -9.22
C ALA A 103 8.85 -3.34 -8.63
N GLY A 104 9.13 -4.44 -9.35
CA GLY A 104 10.17 -5.40 -9.00
C GLY A 104 11.58 -4.80 -8.99
N LEU A 105 11.91 -3.95 -9.97
CA LEU A 105 13.18 -3.21 -10.00
C LEU A 105 13.29 -2.24 -8.83
N GLY A 106 12.20 -1.57 -8.46
CA GLY A 106 12.14 -0.71 -7.27
C GLY A 106 12.42 -1.49 -5.99
N LEU A 107 11.83 -2.68 -5.86
CA LEU A 107 12.10 -3.58 -4.74
C LEU A 107 13.57 -4.01 -4.67
N VAL A 108 14.15 -4.41 -5.81
CA VAL A 108 15.57 -4.80 -5.88
C VAL A 108 16.47 -3.63 -5.51
N ALA A 109 16.18 -2.44 -6.04
CA ALA A 109 16.96 -1.25 -5.74
C ALA A 109 16.87 -0.87 -4.27
N TYR A 110 15.67 -0.89 -3.68
CA TYR A 110 15.46 -0.70 -2.25
C TYR A 110 16.27 -1.71 -1.44
N ALA A 111 16.16 -3.01 -1.75
CA ALA A 111 16.87 -4.08 -1.07
C ALA A 111 18.40 -3.89 -1.13
N VAL A 112 18.95 -3.48 -2.28
CA VAL A 112 20.38 -3.16 -2.44
C VAL A 112 20.77 -2.00 -1.53
N LEU A 113 19.98 -0.93 -1.51
CA LEU A 113 20.27 0.29 -0.74
C LEU A 113 20.20 0.04 0.78
N ILE A 114 19.28 -0.80 1.25
CA ILE A 114 19.20 -1.15 2.67
C ILE A 114 20.08 -2.35 3.07
N SER A 115 20.64 -3.09 2.11
CA SER A 115 21.43 -4.30 2.38
C SER A 115 22.61 -4.09 3.35
N PRO A 116 23.37 -2.97 3.33
CA PRO A 116 24.46 -2.76 4.28
C PRO A 116 23.95 -2.67 5.73
N LEU A 117 22.73 -2.20 5.92
CA LEU A 117 22.10 -2.04 7.23
C LEU A 117 21.60 -3.39 7.78
N LEU A 118 21.27 -4.32 6.88
CA LEU A 118 20.83 -5.68 7.22
C LEU A 118 22.02 -6.64 7.41
N ALA A 119 23.20 -6.30 6.89
CA ALA A 119 24.41 -7.13 6.96
C ALA A 119 24.94 -7.34 8.39
N GLY A 120 24.46 -6.55 9.36
CA GLY A 120 24.77 -6.74 10.78
C GLY A 120 24.19 -8.03 11.40
N GLY A 121 23.38 -8.80 10.66
CA GLY A 121 22.92 -10.15 11.05
C GLY A 121 21.90 -10.19 12.18
N GLN A 122 21.57 -9.05 12.78
CA GLN A 122 20.52 -8.92 13.78
C GLN A 122 19.17 -8.82 13.08
N PRO A 123 18.13 -9.57 13.51
CA PRO A 123 16.76 -9.21 13.18
C PRO A 123 16.54 -7.79 13.69
N GLY A 124 16.29 -6.85 12.79
CA GLY A 124 16.15 -5.45 13.15
C GLY A 124 15.19 -4.76 12.21
N VAL A 125 14.20 -4.09 12.79
CA VAL A 125 13.51 -3.01 12.09
C VAL A 125 14.51 -1.87 11.95
N LEU A 126 14.65 -1.33 10.74
CA LEU A 126 15.49 -0.15 10.54
C LEU A 126 14.95 0.97 11.45
N GLY A 127 15.86 1.66 12.15
CA GLY A 127 15.46 2.73 13.06
C GLY A 127 15.12 2.29 14.48
N TYR A 128 15.13 0.99 14.83
CA TYR A 128 14.92 0.52 16.22
C TYR A 128 15.89 1.18 17.23
N GLY A 129 17.13 1.41 16.81
CA GLY A 129 18.15 2.13 17.61
C GLY A 129 18.08 3.66 17.50
N VAL A 130 17.19 4.19 16.66
CA VAL A 130 17.04 5.62 16.35
C VAL A 130 15.79 6.20 17.00
N ASN A 131 14.68 5.45 17.01
CA ASN A 131 13.46 5.78 17.77
C ASN A 131 12.67 4.49 18.12
N ASN A 132 11.68 4.61 19.00
CA ASN A 132 10.84 3.50 19.44
C ASN A 132 9.64 3.20 18.53
N ASP A 133 9.49 3.92 17.41
CA ASP A 133 8.31 3.88 16.54
C ASP A 133 8.15 2.53 15.80
N PRO A 134 9.21 1.94 15.22
CA PRO A 134 9.26 0.55 14.78
C PRO A 134 8.61 -0.49 15.68
N VAL A 135 8.91 -0.40 16.98
CA VAL A 135 8.52 -1.40 17.97
C VAL A 135 7.03 -1.35 18.17
N PHE A 136 6.50 -0.13 18.31
CA PHE A 136 5.09 0.15 18.40
C PHE A 136 4.34 -0.43 17.18
N HIS A 137 4.80 -0.09 15.98
CA HIS A 137 4.17 -0.53 14.73
C HIS A 137 4.29 -2.04 14.46
N ALA A 138 5.32 -2.71 14.99
CA ALA A 138 5.46 -4.16 14.88
C ALA A 138 4.65 -4.93 15.93
N ILE A 139 4.41 -4.36 17.12
CA ILE A 139 3.72 -5.07 18.21
C ILE A 139 2.20 -5.05 18.03
N ILE A 140 1.64 -3.96 17.52
CA ILE A 140 0.18 -3.83 17.32
C ILE A 140 -0.42 -5.00 16.51
N PRO A 141 0.13 -5.39 15.35
CA PRO A 141 -0.38 -6.52 14.59
C PRO A 141 -0.38 -7.83 15.38
N GLU A 142 0.67 -8.08 16.17
CA GLU A 142 0.76 -9.26 17.04
C GLU A 142 -0.32 -9.25 18.13
N TYR A 143 -0.61 -8.08 18.68
CA TYR A 143 -1.68 -7.91 19.66
C TYR A 143 -3.06 -8.19 19.04
N ILE A 144 -3.34 -7.61 17.86
CA ILE A 144 -4.61 -7.81 17.14
C ILE A 144 -4.78 -9.28 16.73
N ASP A 145 -3.71 -9.98 16.34
CA ASP A 145 -3.78 -11.41 16.02
C ASP A 145 -4.24 -12.25 17.22
N ALA A 146 -3.71 -11.94 18.41
CA ALA A 146 -3.97 -12.69 19.63
C ALA A 146 -5.31 -12.34 20.29
N ASN A 147 -5.69 -11.06 20.30
CA ASN A 147 -6.80 -10.55 21.10
C ASN A 147 -7.92 -9.89 20.28
N GLY A 148 -7.74 -9.76 18.96
CA GLY A 148 -8.62 -8.90 18.15
C GLY A 148 -8.51 -7.42 18.57
N TYR A 149 -9.61 -6.68 18.43
CA TYR A 149 -9.72 -5.29 18.90
C TYR A 149 -10.17 -5.20 20.37
N ASP A 150 -10.05 -6.29 21.14
CA ASP A 150 -10.36 -6.30 22.57
C ASP A 150 -9.17 -5.73 23.37
N PHE A 151 -9.08 -4.41 23.37
CA PHE A 151 -8.06 -3.66 24.07
C PHE A 151 -8.49 -3.39 25.52
N PRO A 152 -7.68 -3.71 26.55
CA PRO A 152 -8.06 -3.54 27.94
C PRO A 152 -8.29 -2.07 28.30
N ALA A 153 -9.41 -1.77 28.96
CA ALA A 153 -9.80 -0.41 29.36
C ALA A 153 -8.82 0.27 30.35
N SER A 154 -8.08 -0.53 31.12
CA SER A 154 -7.00 -0.06 31.99
C SER A 154 -5.79 -0.96 31.78
N PRO A 155 -4.78 -0.51 31.04
CA PRO A 155 -3.56 -1.27 30.87
C PRO A 155 -2.83 -1.34 32.21
N ASN A 156 -2.49 -2.53 32.70
CA ASN A 156 -1.72 -2.69 33.94
C ASN A 156 -0.21 -2.43 33.74
N GLY A 157 0.14 -1.39 32.97
CA GLY A 157 1.50 -1.08 32.55
C GLY A 157 1.99 -1.89 31.34
N GLY A 158 2.89 -1.32 30.54
CA GLY A 158 3.68 -2.03 29.52
C GLY A 158 3.05 -2.10 28.11
N PHE A 159 3.27 -3.21 27.39
CA PHE A 159 2.92 -3.35 25.96
C PHE A 159 1.45 -3.09 25.60
N ALA A 160 0.52 -3.49 26.47
CA ALA A 160 -0.90 -3.24 26.30
C ALA A 160 -1.24 -1.74 26.43
N GLU A 161 -0.46 -0.99 27.21
CA GLU A 161 -0.69 0.44 27.45
C GLU A 161 -0.42 1.27 26.21
N ALA A 162 0.68 1.01 25.51
CA ALA A 162 1.01 1.72 24.27
C ALA A 162 -0.01 1.43 23.15
N ALA A 163 -0.49 0.19 23.02
CA ALA A 163 -1.49 -0.19 22.02
C ALA A 163 -2.87 0.42 22.33
N VAL A 164 -3.30 0.38 23.59
CA VAL A 164 -4.58 0.96 24.06
C VAL A 164 -4.56 2.50 23.99
N ASP A 165 -3.49 3.15 24.46
CA ASP A 165 -3.37 4.62 24.44
C ASP A 165 -3.46 5.16 23.01
N LYS A 166 -2.75 4.52 22.06
CA LYS A 166 -2.68 5.04 20.69
C LYS A 166 -3.89 4.64 19.84
N LEU A 167 -4.21 3.36 19.74
CA LEU A 167 -5.26 2.92 18.81
C LEU A 167 -6.66 3.24 19.32
N VAL A 168 -6.92 3.03 20.61
CA VAL A 168 -8.26 3.18 21.19
C VAL A 168 -8.49 4.58 21.71
N THR A 169 -7.54 5.12 22.47
CA THR A 169 -7.73 6.41 23.13
C THR A 169 -7.49 7.59 22.19
N GLN A 170 -6.51 7.49 21.30
CA GLN A 170 -6.16 8.56 20.35
C GLN A 170 -6.74 8.37 18.94
N GLY A 171 -7.43 7.25 18.68
CA GLY A 171 -8.00 6.96 17.35
C GLY A 171 -6.92 6.85 16.27
N TYR A 172 -5.76 6.28 16.61
CA TYR A 172 -4.63 6.19 15.68
C TYR A 172 -4.97 5.31 14.46
N PRO A 173 -4.61 5.72 13.23
CA PRO A 173 -4.90 4.97 12.00
C PRO A 173 -4.24 3.58 12.01
N ASP A 174 -4.99 2.56 11.65
CA ASP A 174 -4.59 1.15 11.83
C ASP A 174 -4.36 0.37 10.53
N GLY A 175 -4.55 0.99 9.37
CA GLY A 175 -4.44 0.36 8.06
C GLY A 175 -3.05 -0.24 7.77
N TRP A 176 -1.97 0.43 8.19
CA TRP A 176 -0.61 -0.15 8.12
C TRP A 176 -0.51 -1.44 8.94
N HIS A 177 -1.03 -1.42 10.17
CA HIS A 177 -1.01 -2.56 11.08
C HIS A 177 -1.83 -3.73 10.56
N GLN A 178 -2.99 -3.46 9.94
CA GLN A 178 -3.84 -4.47 9.32
C GLN A 178 -3.13 -5.19 8.15
N ILE A 179 -2.36 -4.45 7.34
CA ILE A 179 -1.57 -5.05 6.25
C ILE A 179 -0.40 -5.87 6.80
N LEU A 180 0.28 -5.38 7.84
CA LEU A 180 1.35 -6.13 8.47
C LEU A 180 0.83 -7.40 9.17
N LEU A 181 -0.34 -7.33 9.79
CA LEU A 181 -1.08 -8.48 10.34
C LEU A 181 -1.40 -9.50 9.26
N LEU A 182 -1.97 -9.07 8.13
CA LEU A 182 -2.23 -9.97 7.00
C LEU A 182 -0.93 -10.67 6.57
N ALA A 183 0.15 -9.93 6.41
CA ALA A 183 1.43 -10.50 6.01
C ALA A 183 1.92 -11.54 7.04
N MET A 184 1.83 -11.27 8.34
CA MET A 184 2.19 -12.25 9.38
C MET A 184 1.45 -13.56 9.20
N ARG A 185 0.13 -13.49 8.96
CA ARG A 185 -0.71 -14.68 8.78
C ARG A 185 -0.39 -15.44 7.49
N VAL A 186 -0.02 -14.73 6.43
CA VAL A 186 0.35 -15.33 5.15
C VAL A 186 1.71 -16.03 5.22
N PHE A 187 2.71 -15.40 5.84
CA PHE A 187 4.07 -15.93 5.88
C PHE A 187 4.40 -16.78 7.11
N GLY A 188 3.55 -16.77 8.14
CA GLY A 188 3.81 -17.45 9.41
C GLY A 188 4.99 -16.87 10.17
N LEU A 189 5.30 -15.58 9.95
CA LEU A 189 6.41 -14.87 10.58
C LEU A 189 5.87 -13.75 11.49
N ARG A 190 6.65 -13.37 12.49
CA ARG A 190 6.33 -12.23 13.36
C ARG A 190 6.42 -10.90 12.61
N ALA A 191 5.62 -9.91 13.02
CA ALA A 191 5.57 -8.59 12.38
C ALA A 191 6.95 -7.94 12.29
N PHE A 192 7.74 -8.09 13.35
CA PHE A 192 9.10 -7.55 13.41
C PHE A 192 10.01 -8.01 12.27
N PHE A 193 9.87 -9.27 11.82
CA PHE A 193 10.64 -9.78 10.67
C PHE A 193 10.09 -9.30 9.33
N LEU A 194 8.80 -8.96 9.27
CA LEU A 194 8.10 -8.56 8.05
C LEU A 194 8.12 -7.05 7.80
N PHE A 195 8.45 -6.27 8.83
CA PHE A 195 8.34 -4.82 8.84
C PHE A 195 9.03 -4.13 7.64
N ASN A 196 10.34 -4.32 7.49
CA ASN A 196 11.11 -3.67 6.42
C ASN A 196 10.67 -4.17 5.04
N PHE A 197 10.14 -5.40 4.93
CA PHE A 197 9.61 -5.92 3.66
C PHE A 197 8.27 -5.26 3.29
N ALA A 198 7.44 -4.98 4.29
CA ALA A 198 6.22 -4.22 4.10
C ALA A 198 6.55 -2.79 3.65
N GLU A 199 7.53 -2.10 4.26
CA GLU A 199 7.98 -0.78 3.80
C GLU A 199 8.48 -0.82 2.35
N ALA A 200 9.35 -1.78 2.04
CA ALA A 200 9.83 -2.05 0.67
C ALA A 200 8.68 -2.22 -0.33
N PHE A 201 7.64 -2.95 0.08
CA PHE A 201 6.48 -3.21 -0.75
C PHE A 201 5.74 -1.92 -1.09
N PHE A 202 5.47 -1.04 -0.13
CA PHE A 202 4.83 0.25 -0.42
C PHE A 202 5.71 1.21 -1.21
N ALA A 203 7.01 1.26 -0.92
CA ALA A 203 7.98 2.03 -1.71
C ALA A 203 7.99 1.56 -3.19
N ALA A 204 7.93 0.25 -3.43
CA ALA A 204 7.82 -0.33 -4.76
C ALA A 204 6.48 0.01 -5.44
N LEU A 205 5.37 0.13 -4.70
CA LEU A 205 4.08 0.55 -5.24
C LEU A 205 4.05 2.04 -5.63
N LEU A 206 4.93 2.88 -5.09
CA LEU A 206 5.06 4.28 -5.51
C LEU A 206 5.64 4.41 -6.92
N VAL A 207 6.51 3.48 -7.33
CA VAL A 207 7.16 3.48 -8.66
C VAL A 207 6.15 3.54 -9.82
N PRO A 208 5.15 2.64 -9.94
CA PRO A 208 4.16 2.71 -11.02
C PRO A 208 3.29 3.97 -10.95
N VAL A 209 3.03 4.53 -9.76
CA VAL A 209 2.28 5.78 -9.60
C VAL A 209 3.06 6.99 -10.13
N ALA A 210 4.34 7.07 -9.80
CA ALA A 210 5.22 8.11 -10.32
C ALA A 210 5.44 7.95 -11.83
N TYR A 211 5.54 6.71 -12.31
CA TYR A 211 5.59 6.42 -13.75
C TYR A 211 4.37 7.00 -14.48
N ILE A 212 3.14 6.77 -14.02
CA ILE A 212 1.94 7.32 -14.70
C ILE A 212 1.88 8.84 -14.68
N TRP A 213 2.32 9.48 -13.59
CA TRP A 213 2.45 10.94 -13.53
C TRP A 213 3.38 11.47 -14.61
N LEU A 214 4.57 10.88 -14.74
CA LEU A 214 5.56 11.29 -15.74
C LEU A 214 5.06 11.01 -17.17
N ARG A 215 4.38 9.88 -17.37
CA ARG A 215 3.75 9.55 -18.66
C ARG A 215 2.67 10.56 -19.03
N LYS A 216 1.85 10.98 -18.07
CA LYS A 216 0.76 11.96 -18.27
C LYS A 216 1.28 13.30 -18.77
N ILE A 217 2.44 13.75 -18.29
CA ILE A 217 3.07 15.01 -18.75
C ILE A 217 3.97 14.83 -19.99
N GLY A 218 3.91 13.67 -20.65
CA GLY A 218 4.58 13.43 -21.94
C GLY A 218 6.00 12.88 -21.86
N VAL A 219 6.53 12.54 -20.69
CA VAL A 219 7.87 11.94 -20.55
C VAL A 219 7.88 10.56 -21.19
N SER A 220 8.92 10.22 -21.97
CA SER A 220 9.02 8.92 -22.65
C SER A 220 9.03 7.75 -21.66
N LYS A 221 8.58 6.56 -22.10
CA LYS A 221 8.42 5.38 -21.22
C LYS A 221 9.69 5.03 -20.42
N LEU A 222 10.86 5.11 -21.08
CA LEU A 222 12.15 4.81 -20.44
C LEU A 222 12.45 5.80 -19.31
N TRP A 223 12.34 7.11 -19.59
CA TRP A 223 12.61 8.16 -18.61
C TRP A 223 11.56 8.21 -17.50
N ALA A 224 10.30 7.93 -17.82
CA ALA A 224 9.23 7.78 -16.84
C ALA A 224 9.51 6.59 -15.89
N GLY A 225 10.01 5.47 -16.42
CA GLY A 225 10.43 4.32 -15.61
C GLY A 225 11.58 4.67 -14.67
N GLY A 226 12.61 5.34 -15.18
CA GLY A 226 13.74 5.82 -14.38
C GLY A 226 13.31 6.82 -13.30
N GLY A 227 12.48 7.81 -13.65
CA GLY A 227 11.94 8.78 -12.68
C GLY A 227 11.02 8.14 -11.64
N GLY A 228 10.24 7.12 -12.03
CA GLY A 228 9.45 6.33 -11.10
C GLY A 228 10.31 5.59 -10.08
N LEU A 229 11.40 4.94 -10.53
CA LEU A 229 12.37 4.29 -9.65
C LEU A 229 12.99 5.28 -8.68
N VAL A 230 13.51 6.41 -9.17
CA VAL A 230 14.09 7.48 -8.36
C VAL A 230 13.10 8.01 -7.33
N THR A 231 11.81 8.09 -7.66
CA THR A 231 10.78 8.53 -6.71
C THR A 231 10.53 7.48 -5.62
N GLY A 232 10.41 6.20 -5.99
CA GLY A 232 10.17 5.09 -5.05
C GLY A 232 11.31 4.86 -4.07
N ILE A 233 12.56 5.05 -4.53
CA ILE A 233 13.77 4.85 -3.70
C ILE A 233 14.50 6.17 -3.40
N GLY A 234 13.80 7.29 -3.52
CA GLY A 234 14.39 8.62 -3.30
C GLY A 234 14.82 8.81 -1.85
N TYR A 235 15.68 9.82 -1.61
CA TYR A 235 16.21 10.13 -0.29
C TYR A 235 15.12 10.17 0.79
N THR A 236 14.02 10.90 0.54
CA THR A 236 12.91 11.03 1.50
C THR A 236 12.30 9.68 1.90
N GLN A 237 12.01 8.81 0.93
CA GLN A 237 11.43 7.48 1.21
C GLN A 237 12.39 6.60 2.01
N LEU A 238 13.66 6.60 1.61
CA LEU A 238 14.69 5.83 2.31
C LEU A 238 14.97 6.37 3.71
N THR A 239 14.92 7.70 3.92
CA THR A 239 15.09 8.30 5.24
C THR A 239 13.94 7.94 6.17
N TYR A 240 12.69 8.00 5.69
CA TYR A 240 11.54 7.56 6.50
C TYR A 240 11.63 6.08 6.86
N ALA A 241 11.94 5.22 5.89
CA ALA A 241 12.14 3.80 6.16
C ALA A 241 13.32 3.54 7.12
N PHE A 242 14.42 4.27 6.96
CA PHE A 242 15.58 4.17 7.86
C PHE A 242 15.22 4.57 9.30
N GLN A 243 14.36 5.56 9.46
CA GLN A 243 13.87 6.01 10.76
C GLN A 243 12.74 5.13 11.29
N GLY A 244 12.28 4.13 10.54
CA GLY A 244 11.20 3.24 10.98
C GLY A 244 9.81 3.86 10.93
N PHE A 245 9.66 4.97 10.21
CA PHE A 245 8.43 5.72 10.02
C PHE A 245 7.57 5.05 8.93
N ALA A 246 7.14 3.83 9.22
CA ALA A 246 6.50 2.96 8.24
C ALA A 246 5.15 3.47 7.71
N PRO A 247 4.25 4.05 8.53
CA PRO A 247 3.02 4.65 8.01
C PRO A 247 3.27 5.75 6.96
N GLN A 248 4.38 6.51 7.10
CA GLN A 248 4.79 7.57 6.18
C GLN A 248 5.25 6.97 4.84
N VAL A 249 6.03 5.90 4.87
CA VAL A 249 6.41 5.15 3.67
C VAL A 249 5.15 4.56 3.01
N ALA A 250 4.27 3.95 3.81
CA ALA A 250 3.08 3.26 3.35
C ALA A 250 2.02 4.17 2.74
N VAL A 251 1.84 5.39 3.27
CA VAL A 251 0.84 6.33 2.76
C VAL A 251 1.25 6.99 1.45
N THR A 252 2.55 7.12 1.20
CA THR A 252 3.07 7.86 0.03
C THR A 252 2.47 7.41 -1.31
N PRO A 253 2.41 6.11 -1.66
CA PRO A 253 1.77 5.69 -2.91
C PRO A 253 0.29 6.09 -3.00
N PHE A 254 -0.46 6.05 -1.90
CA PHE A 254 -1.86 6.49 -1.89
C PHE A 254 -2.01 8.00 -1.99
N LEU A 255 -1.09 8.76 -1.37
CA LEU A 255 -1.06 10.22 -1.47
C LEU A 255 -0.85 10.64 -2.94
N TYR A 256 0.18 10.09 -3.59
CA TYR A 256 0.49 10.41 -4.99
C TYR A 256 -0.59 9.93 -5.96
N ALA A 257 -1.16 8.75 -5.74
CA ALA A 257 -2.27 8.23 -6.54
C ALA A 257 -3.56 9.04 -6.31
N GLY A 258 -3.81 9.48 -5.08
CA GLY A 258 -4.93 10.34 -4.72
C GLY A 258 -4.83 11.69 -5.43
N MET A 259 -3.68 12.35 -5.37
CA MET A 259 -3.42 13.58 -6.11
C MET A 259 -3.63 13.39 -7.62
N PHE A 260 -3.14 12.28 -8.19
CA PHE A 260 -3.31 11.95 -9.61
C PHE A 260 -4.78 11.81 -9.99
N LEU A 261 -5.53 11.04 -9.20
CA LEU A 261 -6.93 10.79 -9.46
C LEU A 261 -7.78 12.06 -9.27
N PHE A 262 -7.46 12.89 -8.28
CA PHE A 262 -8.10 14.20 -8.13
C PHE A 262 -7.83 15.11 -9.32
N PHE A 263 -6.60 15.14 -9.82
CA PHE A 263 -6.27 15.84 -11.07
C PHE A 263 -7.14 15.33 -12.22
N GLU A 264 -7.21 14.01 -12.44
CA GLU A 264 -8.06 13.43 -13.49
C GLU A 264 -9.56 13.74 -13.31
N VAL A 265 -10.07 13.76 -12.08
CA VAL A 265 -11.49 14.07 -11.81
C VAL A 265 -11.80 15.55 -12.06
N ILE A 266 -10.93 16.46 -11.62
CA ILE A 266 -11.18 17.91 -11.64
C ILE A 266 -10.80 18.51 -12.99
N GLU A 267 -9.59 18.22 -13.47
CA GLU A 267 -9.01 18.82 -14.68
C GLU A 267 -9.56 18.18 -15.94
N GLU A 268 -9.45 16.85 -15.99
CA GLU A 268 -9.87 16.06 -17.16
C GLU A 268 -11.38 15.76 -17.13
N ARG A 269 -12.08 16.29 -16.11
CA ARG A 269 -13.53 16.14 -15.89
C ARG A 269 -13.97 14.68 -15.91
N ARG A 270 -13.10 13.76 -15.49
CA ARG A 270 -13.42 12.33 -15.42
C ARG A 270 -14.45 12.10 -14.32
N ARG A 271 -15.46 11.30 -14.62
CA ARG A 271 -16.58 11.00 -13.70
C ARG A 271 -16.70 9.50 -13.45
N GLY A 272 -17.73 9.12 -12.71
CA GLY A 272 -18.05 7.72 -12.46
C GLY A 272 -16.95 7.07 -11.65
N LEU A 273 -16.28 6.10 -12.26
CA LEU A 273 -15.37 5.27 -11.48
C LEU A 273 -14.04 5.94 -11.12
N TYR A 274 -13.59 6.99 -11.82
CA TYR A 274 -12.47 7.80 -11.31
C TYR A 274 -12.77 8.38 -9.93
N VAL A 275 -14.02 8.80 -9.67
CA VAL A 275 -14.47 9.28 -8.36
C VAL A 275 -14.44 8.14 -7.33
N LEU A 276 -14.91 6.94 -7.70
CA LEU A 276 -14.87 5.78 -6.83
C LEU A 276 -13.42 5.38 -6.48
N LEU A 277 -12.52 5.31 -7.46
CA LEU A 277 -11.10 5.02 -7.23
C LEU A 277 -10.47 6.10 -6.37
N THR A 278 -10.78 7.38 -6.61
CA THR A 278 -10.32 8.47 -5.75
C THR A 278 -10.75 8.20 -4.32
N ALA A 279 -12.05 7.99 -4.08
CA ALA A 279 -12.58 7.73 -2.75
C ALA A 279 -11.92 6.52 -2.06
N LEU A 280 -11.75 5.41 -2.78
CA LEU A 280 -11.09 4.20 -2.27
C LEU A 280 -9.62 4.44 -1.89
N ILE A 281 -8.86 5.08 -2.78
CA ILE A 281 -7.44 5.38 -2.55
C ILE A 281 -7.27 6.34 -1.37
N ILE A 282 -8.12 7.36 -1.28
CA ILE A 282 -8.11 8.31 -0.16
C ILE A 282 -8.51 7.61 1.15
N GLN A 283 -9.53 6.76 1.13
CA GLN A 283 -9.92 5.99 2.32
C GLN A 283 -8.78 5.12 2.83
N ALA A 284 -8.05 4.43 1.94
CA ALA A 284 -6.89 3.65 2.33
C ALA A 284 -5.76 4.52 2.90
N GLY A 285 -5.51 5.68 2.28
CA GLY A 285 -4.54 6.65 2.80
C GLY A 285 -4.92 7.20 4.19
N LEU A 286 -6.20 7.49 4.41
CA LEU A 286 -6.75 7.89 5.72
C LEU A 286 -6.58 6.77 6.74
N ALA A 287 -6.85 5.52 6.36
CA ALA A 287 -6.67 4.37 7.24
C ALA A 287 -5.20 4.15 7.62
N ILE A 288 -4.24 4.56 6.78
CA ILE A 288 -2.81 4.40 7.06
C ILE A 288 -2.24 5.59 7.86
N TYR A 289 -2.64 6.82 7.56
CA TYR A 289 -1.97 8.03 8.08
C TYR A 289 -2.92 9.16 8.50
N SER A 290 -4.19 8.84 8.73
CA SER A 290 -5.23 9.77 9.19
C SER A 290 -5.47 10.95 8.22
N PHE A 291 -6.21 11.95 8.70
CA PHE A 291 -6.63 13.15 7.96
C PHE A 291 -5.48 14.00 7.42
N THR A 292 -4.25 13.78 7.90
CA THR A 292 -3.03 14.44 7.41
C THR A 292 -2.90 14.31 5.90
N ILE A 293 -3.30 13.17 5.30
CA ILE A 293 -3.27 13.00 3.84
C ILE A 293 -4.12 14.04 3.10
N LEU A 294 -5.26 14.44 3.66
CA LEU A 294 -6.16 15.42 3.04
C LEU A 294 -5.56 16.83 3.05
N LEU A 295 -4.71 17.15 4.03
CA LEU A 295 -4.00 18.43 4.06
C LEU A 295 -3.05 18.55 2.86
N TRP A 296 -2.26 17.52 2.61
CA TRP A 296 -1.33 17.48 1.46
C TRP A 296 -2.06 17.54 0.12
N ILE A 297 -3.16 16.79 -0.01
CA ILE A 297 -4.00 16.83 -1.20
C ILE A 297 -4.67 18.20 -1.35
N GLY A 298 -5.16 18.78 -0.27
CA GLY A 298 -5.77 20.11 -0.25
C GLY A 298 -4.79 21.18 -0.74
N ILE A 299 -3.54 21.17 -0.24
CA ILE A 299 -2.48 22.07 -0.70
C ILE A 299 -2.21 21.85 -2.20
N PHE A 300 -2.09 20.61 -2.64
CA PHE A 300 -1.91 20.29 -4.06
C PHE A 300 -3.04 20.86 -4.92
N LEU A 301 -4.29 20.69 -4.50
CA LEU A 301 -5.47 21.21 -5.19
C LEU A 301 -5.49 22.75 -5.21
N LEU A 302 -5.10 23.40 -4.12
CA LEU A 302 -4.97 24.86 -4.07
C LEU A 302 -3.92 25.36 -5.07
N CYS A 303 -2.76 24.71 -5.13
CA CYS A 303 -1.73 25.02 -6.13
C CYS A 303 -2.22 24.81 -7.56
N LEU A 304 -2.98 23.74 -7.80
CA LEU A 304 -3.57 23.44 -9.10
C LEU A 304 -4.56 24.52 -9.56
N VAL A 305 -5.40 25.02 -8.64
CA VAL A 305 -6.32 26.12 -8.90
C VAL A 305 -5.55 27.42 -9.15
N ALA A 306 -4.55 27.73 -8.31
CA ALA A 306 -3.74 28.96 -8.44
C ALA A 306 -2.90 29.00 -9.73
N TYR A 307 -2.43 27.86 -10.23
CA TYR A 307 -1.70 27.79 -11.50
C TYR A 307 -2.55 28.20 -12.72
N LYS A 308 -3.87 28.11 -12.61
CA LYS A 308 -4.80 28.41 -13.70
C LYS A 308 -5.26 29.85 -13.77
N THR A 309 -5.19 30.56 -12.64
CA THR A 309 -5.58 31.98 -12.52
C THR A 309 -4.44 32.87 -12.94
#